data_AF-Q0REP8-F1
#
_entry.id   AF-Q0REP8-F1
#
_cell.length_a   1.000
_cell.length_b   1.000
_cell.length_c   1.000
_cell.angle_alpha   90.00
_cell.angle_beta   90.00
_cell.angle_gamma   90.00
#
_symmetry.space_group_name_H-M   'P 1'
#
loop_
_entity.id
_entity.type
_entity.pdbx_description
1 polymer ?
#
loop_
_entity_poly.entity_id
_entity_poly.type
_entity_poly.pdbx_seq_one_letter_code
_entity_poly.pdbx_strand_id
1 'polypeptide(L)'
;MRPAPTGADLVADAGALLEWLRTTDRSWLVVLDDLTDPADLADPTRHGGWWPPHRPGGWTLVTTRLRDAALASSGRRQVDVDVYAPGESVAYLTDRLTDAGRPHLLDARAADLAAAVGHLPLALSHAAAYMINQEEGCTAYLVRYAAGGQRLDALMPAGRGAGPDGYDRPVAVTLLLALDAADLVEPVRLARPALALAAVCDPAGHPEAWWATPAVTGYLSAHRTGGDGQPVTADQARKPLRLLHRYGLPGRQYPLPTSKIVEWRQWMLPDRQRCLSFTAFRWPSPHQGADRRGGARTCGDTRPAVNPWCGRPRR
;
A
#
# COMPACT_ATOMS: atom_id res chain seq x y z
N MET A 1 -10.80 -31.50 -2.97
CA MET A 1 -10.45 -30.94 -1.64
C MET A 1 -9.21 -30.07 -1.82
N ARG A 2 -9.10 -28.91 -1.15
CA ARG A 2 -7.90 -28.06 -1.25
C ARG A 2 -6.74 -28.76 -0.53
N PRO A 3 -5.52 -28.82 -1.10
CA PRO A 3 -4.37 -29.39 -0.40
C PRO A 3 -4.14 -28.63 0.90
N ALA A 4 -3.92 -29.38 1.98
CA ALA A 4 -3.46 -28.81 3.24
C ALA A 4 -1.94 -28.72 3.16
N PRO A 5 -1.37 -27.53 3.17
CA PRO A 5 0.08 -27.35 3.19
C PRO A 5 0.68 -27.92 4.46
N THR A 6 1.90 -28.42 4.33
CA THR A 6 2.67 -28.85 5.50
C THR A 6 3.55 -27.74 6.05
N GLY A 7 3.92 -26.76 5.22
CA GLY A 7 4.87 -25.70 5.54
C GLY A 7 6.31 -26.18 5.74
N ALA A 8 6.57 -27.48 5.53
CA ALA A 8 7.87 -28.10 5.69
C ALA A 8 8.71 -28.03 4.40
N ASP A 9 8.03 -28.08 3.24
CA ASP A 9 8.63 -27.95 1.91
C ASP A 9 7.75 -27.02 1.06
N LEU A 10 8.22 -25.79 0.89
CA LEU A 10 7.51 -24.74 0.15
C LEU A 10 7.37 -25.08 -1.34
N VAL A 11 8.34 -25.78 -1.92
CA VAL A 11 8.34 -26.19 -3.33
C VAL A 11 7.29 -27.27 -3.55
N ALA A 12 7.23 -28.26 -2.64
CA ALA A 12 6.19 -29.30 -2.69
C ALA A 12 4.78 -28.72 -2.47
N ASP A 13 4.61 -27.83 -1.49
CA ASP A 13 3.33 -27.18 -1.19
C ASP A 13 2.85 -26.32 -2.38
N ALA A 14 3.73 -25.50 -2.98
CA ALA A 14 3.43 -24.75 -4.19
C ALA A 14 3.05 -25.68 -5.35
N GLY A 15 3.72 -26.83 -5.46
CA GLY A 15 3.42 -27.83 -6.47
C GLY A 15 2.04 -28.45 -6.33
N ALA A 16 1.64 -28.78 -5.11
CA ALA A 16 0.31 -29.29 -4.80
C ALA A 16 -0.78 -28.23 -5.06
N LEU A 17 -0.50 -26.97 -4.75
CA LEU A 17 -1.39 -25.86 -5.05
C LEU A 17 -1.64 -25.74 -6.56
N LEU A 18 -0.58 -25.71 -7.38
CA LEU A 18 -0.71 -25.62 -8.82
C LEU A 18 -1.54 -26.78 -9.40
N GLU A 19 -1.35 -27.99 -8.89
CA GLU A 19 -2.12 -29.15 -9.33
C GLU A 19 -3.61 -29.05 -8.95
N TRP A 20 -3.88 -28.55 -7.75
CA TRP A 20 -5.24 -28.25 -7.35
C TRP A 20 -5.90 -27.16 -8.21
N LEU A 21 -5.16 -26.09 -8.57
CA LEU A 21 -5.65 -25.02 -9.44
C LEU A 21 -6.00 -25.51 -10.84
N ARG A 22 -5.32 -26.55 -11.35
CA ARG A 22 -5.62 -27.17 -12.65
C ARG A 22 -6.94 -27.92 -12.65
N THR A 23 -7.25 -28.59 -11.55
CA THR A 23 -8.33 -29.57 -11.47
C THR A 23 -9.59 -29.06 -10.78
N THR A 24 -9.49 -27.96 -10.03
CA THR A 24 -10.63 -27.44 -9.29
C THR A 24 -11.66 -26.76 -10.20
N ASP A 25 -12.95 -26.99 -9.90
CA ASP A 25 -14.07 -26.24 -10.49
C ASP A 25 -14.36 -24.91 -9.77
N ARG A 26 -13.58 -24.57 -8.72
CA ARG A 26 -13.75 -23.33 -7.98
C ARG A 26 -13.09 -22.18 -8.73
N SER A 27 -13.71 -21.01 -8.68
CA SER A 27 -13.06 -19.78 -9.11
C SER A 27 -11.93 -19.40 -8.15
N TRP A 28 -10.83 -18.88 -8.68
CA TRP A 28 -9.66 -18.49 -7.89
C TRP A 28 -8.96 -17.24 -8.44
N LEU A 29 -8.28 -16.53 -7.55
CA LEU A 29 -7.35 -15.45 -7.85
C LEU A 29 -6.05 -15.74 -7.11
N VAL A 30 -4.93 -15.76 -7.84
CA VAL A 30 -3.57 -15.84 -7.28
C VAL A 30 -2.89 -14.50 -7.51
N VAL A 31 -2.32 -13.93 -6.46
CA VAL A 31 -1.49 -12.73 -6.54
C VAL A 31 -0.04 -13.16 -6.32
N LEU A 32 0.82 -12.87 -7.30
CA LEU A 32 2.26 -13.02 -7.19
C LEU A 32 2.83 -11.62 -6.98
N ASP A 33 3.19 -11.31 -5.74
CA ASP A 33 3.64 -9.99 -5.34
C ASP A 33 5.17 -9.86 -5.51
N ASP A 34 5.61 -8.68 -5.96
CA ASP A 34 7.02 -8.27 -6.09
C ASP A 34 7.90 -9.26 -6.87
N LEU A 35 7.46 -9.66 -8.07
CA LEU A 35 8.26 -10.52 -8.93
C LEU A 35 9.54 -9.80 -9.37
N THR A 36 10.70 -10.28 -8.93
CA THR A 36 12.02 -9.68 -9.21
C THR A 36 12.78 -10.33 -10.36
N ASP A 37 12.48 -11.58 -10.70
CA ASP A 37 13.05 -12.30 -11.84
C ASP A 37 11.98 -13.16 -12.54
N PRO A 38 11.65 -12.93 -13.83
CA PRO A 38 10.70 -13.74 -14.56
C PRO A 38 11.13 -15.22 -14.71
N ALA A 39 12.43 -15.51 -14.61
CA ALA A 39 12.98 -16.86 -14.69
C ALA A 39 12.53 -17.73 -13.50
N ASP A 40 12.28 -17.13 -12.33
CA ASP A 40 11.78 -17.84 -11.15
C ASP A 40 10.43 -18.50 -11.42
N LEU A 41 9.62 -17.94 -12.32
CA LEU A 41 8.35 -18.53 -12.73
C LEU A 41 8.47 -19.52 -13.88
N ALA A 42 9.56 -19.46 -14.64
CA ALA A 42 9.80 -20.27 -15.82
C ALA A 42 10.49 -21.61 -15.52
N ASP A 43 10.79 -21.90 -14.25
CA ASP A 43 11.61 -23.03 -13.76
C ASP A 43 11.63 -24.24 -14.72
N PRO A 44 12.75 -24.43 -15.45
CA PRO A 44 12.88 -25.45 -16.49
C PRO A 44 12.93 -26.88 -15.92
N THR A 45 13.14 -27.04 -14.61
CA THR A 45 13.16 -28.35 -13.95
C THR A 45 11.75 -28.91 -13.70
N ARG A 46 10.73 -28.05 -13.81
CA ARG A 46 9.32 -28.43 -13.67
C ARG A 46 8.60 -28.31 -15.01
N HIS A 47 7.94 -29.39 -15.44
CA HIS A 47 7.04 -29.33 -16.59
C HIS A 47 5.92 -28.31 -16.34
N GLY A 48 5.98 -27.16 -17.04
CA GLY A 48 5.00 -26.09 -16.98
C GLY A 48 5.33 -24.91 -16.05
N GLY A 49 6.49 -24.89 -15.38
CA GLY A 49 6.92 -23.79 -14.50
C GLY A 49 6.03 -23.55 -13.26
N TRP A 50 6.17 -22.37 -12.65
CA TRP A 50 5.44 -21.95 -11.44
C TRP A 50 4.24 -21.04 -11.72
N TRP A 51 3.97 -20.75 -13.00
CA TRP A 51 2.79 -19.99 -13.39
C TRP A 51 1.50 -20.73 -13.02
N PRO A 52 0.53 -20.08 -12.34
CA PRO A 52 -0.80 -20.65 -12.18
C PRO A 52 -1.45 -20.93 -13.54
N PRO A 53 -2.21 -22.03 -13.66
CA PRO A 53 -2.74 -22.49 -14.94
C PRO A 53 -3.79 -21.53 -15.50
N HIS A 54 -3.77 -21.26 -16.81
CA HIS A 54 -4.81 -20.45 -17.45
C HIS A 54 -6.14 -21.23 -17.50
N ARG A 55 -7.18 -20.72 -16.82
CA ARG A 55 -8.51 -21.34 -16.70
C ARG A 55 -9.60 -20.26 -16.76
N PRO A 56 -10.80 -20.53 -17.33
CA PRO A 56 -11.87 -19.53 -17.37
C PRO A 56 -12.31 -18.99 -16.00
N GLY A 57 -12.18 -19.78 -14.94
CA GLY A 57 -12.47 -19.38 -13.55
C GLY A 57 -11.26 -18.92 -12.75
N GLY A 58 -10.08 -18.82 -13.37
CA GLY A 58 -8.82 -18.55 -12.70
C GLY A 58 -8.19 -17.23 -13.15
N TRP A 59 -7.74 -16.43 -12.18
CA TRP A 59 -7.04 -15.18 -12.43
C TRP A 59 -5.67 -15.18 -11.75
N THR A 60 -4.66 -14.70 -12.47
CA THR A 60 -3.33 -14.43 -11.91
C THR A 60 -3.05 -12.95 -12.05
N LEU A 61 -2.77 -12.28 -10.94
CA LEU A 61 -2.28 -10.90 -10.90
C LEU A 61 -0.82 -10.94 -10.46
N VAL A 62 0.05 -10.25 -11.20
CA VAL A 62 1.46 -10.11 -10.84
C VAL A 62 1.74 -8.65 -10.60
N THR A 63 2.40 -8.32 -9.49
CA THR A 63 2.99 -7.00 -9.27
C THR A 63 4.51 -7.12 -9.46
N THR A 64 5.11 -6.13 -10.10
CA THR A 64 6.55 -6.11 -10.38
C THR A 64 6.99 -4.70 -10.70
N ARG A 65 8.28 -4.42 -10.46
CA ARG A 65 8.95 -3.21 -10.95
C ARG A 65 9.61 -3.42 -12.31
N LEU A 66 9.67 -4.67 -12.78
CA LEU A 66 10.28 -5.03 -14.04
C LEU A 66 9.44 -4.56 -15.22
N ARG A 67 10.11 -3.95 -16.20
CA ARG A 67 9.54 -3.65 -17.51
C ARG A 67 10.05 -4.65 -18.55
N ASP A 68 9.75 -5.92 -18.31
CA ASP A 68 10.20 -7.03 -19.17
C ASP A 68 9.07 -7.50 -20.10
N ALA A 69 9.34 -7.53 -21.40
CA ALA A 69 8.41 -8.01 -22.42
C ALA A 69 8.02 -9.49 -22.23
N ALA A 70 8.86 -10.29 -21.57
CA ALA A 70 8.54 -11.68 -21.21
C ALA A 70 7.30 -11.76 -20.31
N LEU A 71 7.08 -10.77 -19.43
CA LEU A 71 5.91 -10.74 -18.55
C LEU A 71 4.62 -10.38 -19.29
N ALA A 72 4.70 -9.57 -20.35
CA ALA A 72 3.58 -9.23 -21.23
C ALA A 72 3.27 -10.31 -22.28
N SER A 73 4.08 -11.37 -22.38
CA SER A 73 3.88 -12.46 -23.34
C SER A 73 2.71 -13.40 -22.95
N SER A 74 2.36 -14.33 -23.85
CA SER A 74 1.37 -15.40 -23.60
C SER A 74 -0.04 -14.94 -23.22
N GLY A 75 -0.50 -13.81 -23.77
CA GLY A 75 -1.87 -13.31 -23.58
C GLY A 75 -2.10 -12.61 -22.24
N ARG A 76 -1.04 -12.35 -21.47
CA ARG A 76 -1.11 -11.55 -20.24
C ARG A 76 -1.26 -10.08 -20.59
N ARG A 77 -2.06 -9.36 -19.80
CA ARG A 77 -2.25 -7.92 -19.94
C ARG A 77 -1.39 -7.19 -18.93
N GLN A 78 -0.47 -6.37 -19.42
CA GLN A 78 0.26 -5.42 -18.58
C GLN A 78 -0.64 -4.20 -18.30
N VAL A 79 -0.62 -3.74 -17.05
CA VAL A 79 -1.25 -2.50 -16.62
C VAL A 79 -0.16 -1.69 -15.94
N ASP A 80 0.23 -0.59 -16.56
CA ASP A 80 1.20 0.31 -15.96
C ASP A 80 0.52 1.12 -14.85
N VAL A 81 1.16 1.14 -13.68
CA VAL A 81 0.74 1.95 -12.54
C VAL A 81 1.66 3.15 -12.47
N ASP A 82 1.12 4.33 -12.68
CA ASP A 82 1.85 5.60 -12.69
C ASP A 82 1.61 6.39 -11.40
N VAL A 83 2.24 7.56 -11.30
CA VAL A 83 1.95 8.58 -10.29
C VAL A 83 0.50 9.06 -10.39
N TYR A 84 0.00 9.69 -9.33
CA TYR A 84 -1.33 10.28 -9.36
C TYR A 84 -1.41 11.45 -10.34
N ALA A 85 -2.55 11.61 -10.98
CA ALA A 85 -2.88 12.88 -11.64
C ALA A 85 -2.93 14.01 -10.57
N PRO A 86 -2.75 15.29 -10.98
CA PRO A 86 -2.79 16.41 -10.02
C PRO A 86 -4.08 16.47 -9.19
N GLY A 87 -5.23 16.21 -9.81
CA GLY A 87 -6.51 16.14 -9.12
C GLY A 87 -6.61 14.99 -8.12
N GLU A 88 -6.11 13.81 -8.50
CA GLU A 88 -6.07 12.63 -7.62
C GLU A 88 -5.16 12.85 -6.42
N SER A 89 -4.05 13.57 -6.59
CA SER A 89 -3.14 13.90 -5.49
C SER A 89 -3.79 14.79 -4.44
N VAL A 90 -4.52 15.83 -4.88
CA VAL A 90 -5.22 16.74 -3.96
C VAL A 90 -6.40 16.03 -3.31
N ALA A 91 -7.14 15.20 -4.06
CA ALA A 91 -8.21 14.37 -3.52
C ALA A 91 -7.67 13.42 -2.43
N TYR A 92 -6.56 12.72 -2.71
CA TYR A 92 -5.89 11.86 -1.74
C TYR A 92 -5.55 12.60 -0.44
N LEU A 93 -4.90 13.77 -0.51
CA LEU A 93 -4.57 14.55 0.68
C LEU A 93 -5.82 15.01 1.44
N THR A 94 -6.84 15.45 0.71
CA THR A 94 -8.13 15.87 1.28
C THR A 94 -8.79 14.75 2.05
N ASP A 95 -8.95 13.59 1.43
CA ASP A 95 -9.58 12.41 2.02
C ASP A 95 -8.76 11.92 3.22
N ARG A 96 -7.45 11.77 3.06
CA ARG A 96 -6.57 11.24 4.10
C ARG A 96 -6.55 12.11 5.37
N LEU A 97 -6.55 13.42 5.22
CA LEU A 97 -6.59 14.38 6.34
C LEU A 97 -7.99 14.46 6.97
N THR A 98 -9.04 14.35 6.17
CA THR A 98 -10.43 14.32 6.65
C THR A 98 -10.71 13.06 7.47
N ASP A 99 -10.30 11.88 6.96
CA ASP A 99 -10.43 10.60 7.64
C ASP A 99 -9.66 10.57 8.97
N ALA A 100 -8.55 11.32 9.06
CA ALA A 100 -7.78 11.50 10.29
C ALA A 100 -8.41 12.52 11.27
N GLY A 101 -9.55 13.13 10.93
CA GLY A 101 -10.18 14.18 11.73
C GLY A 101 -9.35 15.47 11.78
N ARG A 102 -8.59 15.75 10.72
CA ARG A 102 -7.69 16.92 10.58
C ARG A 102 -7.87 17.67 9.25
N PRO A 103 -9.11 17.94 8.77
CA PRO A 103 -9.31 18.62 7.49
C PRO A 103 -8.72 20.04 7.45
N HIS A 104 -8.57 20.68 8.61
CA HIS A 104 -7.99 22.03 8.74
C HIS A 104 -6.49 22.11 8.40
N LEU A 105 -5.79 20.98 8.29
CA LEU A 105 -4.39 20.95 7.85
C LEU A 105 -4.25 21.10 6.33
N LEU A 106 -5.34 20.91 5.58
CA LEU A 106 -5.34 21.16 4.14
C LEU A 106 -5.44 22.67 3.89
N ASP A 107 -4.38 23.27 3.36
CA ASP A 107 -4.32 24.70 3.02
C ASP A 107 -4.15 24.94 1.51
N ALA A 108 -4.10 26.21 1.09
CA ALA A 108 -4.05 26.61 -0.32
C ALA A 108 -2.83 26.03 -1.09
N ARG A 109 -1.80 25.53 -0.40
CA ARG A 109 -0.59 24.96 -0.99
C ARG A 109 -0.66 23.45 -1.21
N ALA A 110 -1.83 22.81 -1.06
CA ALA A 110 -1.98 21.36 -1.28
C ALA A 110 -1.53 20.90 -2.68
N ALA A 111 -1.88 21.65 -3.73
CA ALA A 111 -1.46 21.35 -5.10
C ALA A 111 0.06 21.48 -5.27
N ASP A 112 0.67 22.51 -4.66
CA ASP A 112 2.12 22.72 -4.69
C ASP A 112 2.88 21.64 -3.94
N LEU A 113 2.35 21.17 -2.81
CA LEU A 113 2.89 20.04 -2.07
C LEU A 113 2.88 18.78 -2.94
N ALA A 114 1.73 18.49 -3.56
CA ALA A 114 1.60 17.34 -4.45
C ALA A 114 2.60 17.38 -5.61
N ALA A 115 2.77 18.54 -6.24
CA ALA A 115 3.75 18.74 -7.30
C ALA A 115 5.20 18.58 -6.79
N ALA A 116 5.53 19.14 -5.62
CA ALA A 116 6.87 19.08 -5.04
C ALA A 116 7.33 17.65 -4.72
N VAL A 117 6.39 16.78 -4.33
CA VAL A 117 6.66 15.35 -4.08
C VAL A 117 6.49 14.48 -5.34
N GLY A 118 6.30 15.09 -6.51
CA GLY A 118 6.22 14.41 -7.80
C GLY A 118 4.93 13.61 -8.01
N HIS A 119 3.85 13.95 -7.30
CA HIS A 119 2.58 13.22 -7.33
C HIS A 119 2.69 11.72 -6.97
N LEU A 120 3.79 11.33 -6.32
CA LEU A 120 4.06 9.94 -5.95
C LEU A 120 3.13 9.53 -4.79
N PRO A 121 2.28 8.49 -4.95
CA PRO A 121 1.38 8.05 -3.88
C PRO A 121 2.09 7.75 -2.55
N LEU A 122 3.27 7.12 -2.61
CA LEU A 122 4.07 6.82 -1.42
C LEU A 122 4.61 8.08 -0.73
N ALA A 123 5.14 9.05 -1.50
CA ALA A 123 5.65 10.30 -0.93
C ALA A 123 4.52 11.16 -0.35
N LEU A 124 3.35 11.18 -1.01
CA LEU A 124 2.13 11.81 -0.50
C LEU A 124 1.67 11.17 0.82
N SER A 125 1.74 9.84 0.93
CA SER A 125 1.42 9.12 2.16
C SER A 125 2.35 9.51 3.31
N HIS A 126 3.66 9.56 3.08
CA HIS A 126 4.61 10.04 4.09
C HIS A 126 4.34 11.49 4.49
N ALA A 127 4.07 12.37 3.53
CA ALA A 127 3.76 13.78 3.79
C ALA A 127 2.49 13.95 4.63
N ALA A 128 1.40 13.28 4.25
CA ALA A 128 0.15 13.30 5.01
C ALA A 128 0.34 12.74 6.42
N ALA A 129 1.06 11.62 6.57
CA ALA A 129 1.36 11.05 7.87
C ALA A 129 2.18 12.02 8.75
N TYR A 130 3.19 12.69 8.19
CA TYR A 130 3.95 13.72 8.90
C TYR A 130 3.04 14.86 9.35
N MET A 131 2.26 15.44 8.43
CA MET A 131 1.34 16.54 8.70
C MET A 131 0.36 16.20 9.84
N ILE A 132 -0.22 14.99 9.82
CA ILE A 132 -1.14 14.51 10.86
C ILE A 132 -0.44 14.42 12.22
N ASN A 133 0.78 13.87 12.25
CA ASN A 133 1.49 13.63 13.50
C ASN A 133 2.09 14.88 14.12
N GLN A 134 2.49 15.84 13.28
CA GLN A 134 3.09 17.10 13.70
C GLN A 134 2.09 18.25 13.79
N GLU A 135 0.83 18.01 13.39
CA GLU A 135 -0.24 19.01 13.31
C GLU A 135 0.16 20.23 12.45
N GLU A 136 0.74 19.96 11.29
CA GLU A 136 1.22 20.98 10.34
C GLU A 136 0.46 20.96 9.02
N GLY A 137 0.18 22.16 8.49
CA GLY A 137 -0.46 22.33 7.18
C GLY A 137 0.51 22.19 5.99
N CYS A 138 -0.03 22.14 4.77
CA CYS A 138 0.74 21.94 3.53
C CYS A 138 1.85 22.98 3.36
N THR A 139 1.59 24.25 3.71
CA THR A 139 2.57 25.35 3.61
C THR A 139 3.79 25.10 4.50
N ALA A 140 3.57 24.71 5.76
CA ALA A 140 4.65 24.43 6.70
C ALA A 140 5.45 23.20 6.27
N TYR A 141 4.75 22.14 5.83
CA TYR A 141 5.40 20.93 5.32
C TYR A 141 6.30 21.21 4.11
N LEU A 142 5.84 22.03 3.15
CA LEU A 142 6.63 22.43 1.97
C LEU A 142 7.95 23.09 2.35
N VAL A 143 7.97 23.96 3.36
CA VAL A 143 9.21 24.59 3.85
C VAL A 143 10.18 23.54 4.39
N ARG A 144 9.68 22.57 5.16
CA ARG A 144 10.49 21.46 5.67
C ARG A 144 11.01 20.56 4.55
N TYR A 145 10.18 20.26 3.57
CA TYR A 145 10.54 19.46 2.40
C TYR A 145 11.67 20.12 1.59
N ALA A 146 11.56 21.42 1.33
CA ALA A 146 12.62 22.17 0.64
C ALA A 146 13.95 22.14 1.42
N ALA A 147 13.91 22.38 2.73
CA ALA A 147 15.10 22.31 3.59
C ALA A 147 15.69 20.88 3.66
N GLY A 148 14.84 19.86 3.73
CA GLY A 148 15.23 18.45 3.70
C GLY A 148 15.91 18.06 2.39
N GLY A 149 15.38 18.54 1.26
CA GLY A 149 15.97 18.33 -0.07
C GLY A 149 17.39 18.91 -0.17
N GLN A 150 17.62 20.13 0.33
CA GLN A 150 18.95 20.75 0.36
C GLN A 150 19.94 19.98 1.24
N ARG A 151 19.49 19.45 2.38
CA ARG A 151 20.34 18.59 3.23
C ARG A 151 20.69 17.29 2.53
N LEU A 152 19.72 16.68 1.83
CA LEU A 152 19.96 15.45 1.07
C LEU A 152 20.96 15.70 -0.07
N ASP A 153 20.88 16.83 -0.76
CA ASP A 153 21.87 17.23 -1.78
C ASP A 153 23.29 17.34 -1.24
N ALA A 154 23.43 17.92 -0.04
CA ALA A 154 24.72 18.07 0.61
C ALA A 154 25.33 16.71 1.01
N LEU A 155 24.47 15.75 1.37
CA LEU A 155 24.91 14.41 1.79
C LEU A 155 25.12 13.47 0.61
N MET A 156 24.29 13.57 -0.43
CA MET A 156 24.29 12.71 -1.62
C MET A 156 24.26 13.58 -2.89
N PRO A 157 25.43 14.11 -3.33
CA PRO A 157 25.51 14.88 -4.57
C PRO A 157 25.01 14.06 -5.76
N ALA A 158 24.32 14.73 -6.69
CA ALA A 158 23.72 14.11 -7.87
C ALA A 158 24.73 13.19 -8.60
N GLY A 159 24.36 11.91 -8.77
CA GLY A 159 25.19 10.87 -9.40
C GLY A 159 25.41 9.61 -8.56
N ARG A 160 25.15 9.66 -7.24
CA ARG A 160 25.11 8.46 -6.37
C ARG A 160 23.70 8.27 -5.83
N GLY A 161 22.95 7.30 -6.36
CA GLY A 161 21.64 6.91 -5.82
C GLY A 161 20.41 7.43 -6.57
N ALA A 162 20.55 7.93 -7.80
CA ALA A 162 19.40 7.96 -8.70
C ALA A 162 19.16 6.51 -9.15
N GLY A 163 18.19 5.82 -8.56
CA GLY A 163 17.67 4.60 -9.14
C GLY A 163 17.14 4.86 -10.55
N PRO A 164 16.92 3.80 -11.33
CA PRO A 164 16.57 3.89 -12.75
C PRO A 164 15.35 4.78 -13.05
N ASP A 165 14.54 5.07 -12.04
CA ASP A 165 13.21 5.68 -12.18
C ASP A 165 13.16 7.15 -11.70
N GLY A 166 14.20 7.66 -11.03
CA GLY A 166 14.23 9.03 -10.49
C GLY A 166 13.24 9.32 -9.33
N TYR A 167 12.41 8.36 -8.95
CA TYR A 167 11.40 8.45 -7.88
C TYR A 167 11.97 8.43 -6.45
N ASP A 168 13.23 8.03 -6.31
CA ASP A 168 13.84 7.79 -4.99
C ASP A 168 13.98 9.06 -4.16
N ARG A 169 14.15 10.21 -4.82
CA ARG A 169 14.50 11.45 -4.14
C ARG A 169 13.34 12.03 -3.33
N PRO A 170 12.12 12.26 -3.88
CA PRO A 170 10.99 12.69 -3.06
C PRO A 170 10.68 11.72 -1.91
N VAL A 171 10.74 10.42 -2.18
CA VAL A 171 10.51 9.39 -1.16
C VAL A 171 11.58 9.47 -0.06
N ALA A 172 12.86 9.63 -0.42
CA ALA A 172 13.94 9.77 0.55
C ALA A 172 13.80 11.02 1.43
N VAL A 173 13.47 12.17 0.84
CA VAL A 173 13.27 13.41 1.62
C VAL A 173 12.10 13.25 2.58
N THR A 174 10.95 12.75 2.12
CA THR A 174 9.77 12.55 2.98
C THR A 174 10.02 11.51 4.08
N LEU A 175 10.73 10.42 3.78
CA LEU A 175 11.19 9.40 4.74
C LEU A 175 12.09 10.02 5.82
N LEU A 176 13.09 10.80 5.43
CA LEU A 176 14.03 11.41 6.37
C LEU A 176 13.32 12.42 7.30
N LEU A 177 12.38 13.21 6.77
CA LEU A 177 11.57 14.11 7.61
C LEU A 177 10.71 13.32 8.62
N ALA A 178 10.04 12.25 8.17
CA ALA A 178 9.29 11.36 9.03
C ALA A 178 10.18 10.75 10.13
N LEU A 179 11.39 10.32 9.77
CA LEU A 179 12.35 9.74 10.70
C LEU A 179 12.88 10.77 11.71
N ASP A 180 13.16 12.00 11.28
CA ASP A 180 13.54 13.12 12.14
C ASP A 180 12.45 13.39 13.20
N ALA A 181 11.17 13.39 12.80
CA ALA A 181 10.06 13.57 13.73
C ALA A 181 9.85 12.35 14.65
N ALA A 182 9.93 11.14 14.12
CA ALA A 182 9.80 9.91 14.89
C ALA A 182 10.86 9.80 15.99
N ASP A 183 12.11 10.19 15.71
CA ASP A 183 13.18 10.15 16.71
C ASP A 183 12.95 11.06 17.92
N LEU A 184 12.05 12.04 17.82
CA LEU A 184 11.70 12.95 18.92
C LEU A 184 10.53 12.44 19.77
N VAL A 185 9.85 11.37 19.35
CA VAL A 185 8.70 10.78 20.04
C VAL A 185 9.15 9.58 20.88
N GLU A 186 8.54 9.40 22.06
CA GLU A 186 8.85 8.27 22.94
C GLU A 186 8.55 6.92 22.24
N PRO A 187 9.51 5.97 22.17
CA PRO A 187 10.86 6.02 22.75
C PRO A 187 11.85 6.87 21.96
N VAL A 188 12.31 7.94 22.62
CA VAL A 188 13.17 8.96 22.01
C VAL A 188 14.45 8.33 21.47
N ARG A 189 14.79 8.69 20.23
CA ARG A 189 15.99 8.28 19.48
C ARG A 189 16.14 6.78 19.24
N LEU A 190 15.02 6.04 19.22
CA LEU A 190 15.02 4.64 18.80
C LEU A 190 14.52 4.40 17.38
N ALA A 191 13.93 5.39 16.70
CA ALA A 191 13.40 5.19 15.35
C ALA A 191 14.52 4.94 14.32
N ARG A 192 15.60 5.73 14.37
CA ARG A 192 16.79 5.51 13.51
C ARG A 192 17.48 4.16 13.69
N PRO A 193 17.91 3.74 14.88
CA PRO A 193 18.58 2.45 15.02
C PRO A 193 17.64 1.29 14.66
N ALA A 194 16.33 1.40 14.95
CA ALA A 194 15.37 0.40 14.50
C ALA A 194 15.28 0.34 12.96
N LEU A 195 15.19 1.48 12.28
CA LEU A 195 15.16 1.52 10.82
C LEU A 195 16.47 0.99 10.20
N ALA A 196 17.62 1.36 10.76
CA ALA A 196 18.92 0.88 10.30
C ALA A 196 19.05 -0.64 10.43
N LEU A 197 18.53 -1.21 11.53
CA LEU A 197 18.50 -2.65 11.72
C LEU A 197 17.52 -3.33 10.76
N ALA A 198 16.33 -2.76 10.53
CA ALA A 198 15.37 -3.28 9.56
C ALA A 198 15.93 -3.26 8.12
N ALA A 199 16.73 -2.25 7.77
CA ALA A 199 17.30 -2.09 6.43
C ALA A 199 18.32 -3.17 6.04
N VAL A 200 18.89 -3.89 7.02
CA VAL A 200 19.79 -5.04 6.77
C VAL A 200 19.09 -6.39 6.91
N CYS A 201 17.78 -6.39 7.19
CA CYS A 201 16.96 -7.59 7.31
C CYS A 201 16.19 -7.87 6.00
N ASP A 202 15.53 -9.02 5.97
CA ASP A 202 14.65 -9.38 4.86
C ASP A 202 13.52 -8.34 4.69
N PRO A 203 13.38 -7.71 3.51
CA PRO A 203 12.36 -6.69 3.25
C PRO A 203 10.94 -7.24 3.34
N ALA A 204 10.76 -8.55 3.20
CA ALA A 204 9.48 -9.21 3.38
C ALA A 204 9.03 -9.18 4.86
N GLY A 205 9.84 -8.65 5.77
CA GLY A 205 9.48 -8.42 7.16
C GLY A 205 9.88 -9.58 8.07
N HIS A 206 9.72 -9.36 9.37
CA HIS A 206 10.25 -10.25 10.40
C HIS A 206 9.30 -10.32 11.60
N PRO A 207 9.25 -11.47 12.31
CA PRO A 207 8.30 -11.67 13.40
C PRO A 207 8.46 -10.63 14.51
N GLU A 208 7.35 -10.20 15.13
CA GLU A 208 7.41 -9.24 16.24
C GLU A 208 8.25 -9.75 17.43
N ALA A 209 8.27 -11.07 17.65
CA ALA A 209 9.09 -11.69 18.69
C ALA A 209 10.60 -11.50 18.45
N TRP A 210 11.04 -11.41 17.19
CA TRP A 210 12.44 -11.17 16.84
C TRP A 210 12.96 -9.83 17.39
N TRP A 211 12.11 -8.80 17.35
CA TRP A 211 12.43 -7.47 17.88
C TRP A 211 12.60 -7.41 19.40
N ALA A 212 12.12 -8.43 20.11
CA ALA A 212 12.24 -8.54 21.56
C ALA A 212 13.45 -9.39 22.00
N THR A 213 14.26 -9.88 21.07
CA THR A 213 15.42 -10.73 21.40
C THR A 213 16.55 -9.91 22.05
N PRO A 214 17.39 -10.55 22.91
CA PRO A 214 18.52 -9.88 23.56
C PRO A 214 19.50 -9.20 22.58
N ALA A 215 19.71 -9.81 21.41
CA ALA A 215 20.57 -9.26 20.37
C ALA A 215 20.03 -7.92 19.84
N VAL A 216 18.73 -7.86 19.54
CA VAL A 216 18.09 -6.64 19.04
C VAL A 216 18.04 -5.57 20.13
N THR A 217 17.65 -5.90 21.37
CA THR A 217 17.64 -4.92 22.46
C THR A 217 19.04 -4.41 22.79
N GLY A 218 20.07 -5.26 22.71
CA GLY A 218 21.47 -4.87 22.89
C GLY A 218 21.94 -3.91 21.80
N TYR A 219 21.64 -4.21 20.54
CA TYR A 219 21.92 -3.32 19.41
C TYR A 219 21.23 -1.95 19.59
N LEU A 220 19.92 -1.95 19.87
CA LEU A 220 19.17 -0.70 20.05
C LEU A 220 19.70 0.11 21.24
N SER A 221 20.15 -0.54 22.31
CA SER A 221 20.77 0.14 23.45
C SER A 221 22.09 0.80 23.07
N ALA A 222 22.94 0.10 22.33
CA ALA A 222 24.25 0.60 21.91
C ALA A 222 24.16 1.75 20.90
N HIS A 223 23.15 1.74 20.04
CA HIS A 223 22.98 2.71 18.96
C HIS A 223 21.96 3.82 19.27
N ARG A 224 21.34 3.82 20.46
CA ARG A 224 20.52 4.94 20.94
C ARG A 224 21.43 6.12 21.34
N THR A 225 21.42 7.16 20.52
CA THR A 225 22.27 8.34 20.77
C THR A 225 21.77 9.17 21.95
N GLY A 226 22.66 9.51 22.89
CA GLY A 226 22.34 10.37 24.04
C GLY A 226 21.13 9.92 24.86
N GLY A 227 20.93 8.61 25.00
CA GLY A 227 19.98 8.05 25.96
C GLY A 227 20.48 8.20 27.40
N ASP A 228 19.60 7.94 28.36
CA ASP A 228 19.83 7.92 29.81
C ASP A 228 20.75 6.79 30.32
N GLY A 229 21.47 6.11 29.41
CA GLY A 229 22.31 4.96 29.72
C GLY A 229 21.53 3.69 30.09
N GLN A 230 20.20 3.74 30.17
CA GLN A 230 19.38 2.57 30.48
C GLN A 230 19.33 1.60 29.29
N PRO A 231 19.36 0.29 29.54
CA PRO A 231 19.17 -0.69 28.48
C PRO A 231 17.74 -0.61 27.93
N VAL A 232 17.62 -0.72 26.61
CA VAL A 232 16.34 -0.79 25.91
C VAL A 232 15.66 -2.10 26.30
N THR A 233 14.45 -1.99 26.84
CA THR A 233 13.61 -3.15 27.16
C THR A 233 12.99 -3.75 25.90
N ALA A 234 12.58 -5.02 25.97
CA ALA A 234 11.84 -5.68 24.88
C ALA A 234 10.56 -4.91 24.46
N ASP A 235 9.88 -4.28 25.41
CA ASP A 235 8.68 -3.48 25.13
C ASP A 235 9.02 -2.15 24.45
N GLN A 236 10.13 -1.51 24.84
CA GLN A 236 10.64 -0.32 24.13
C GLN A 236 11.10 -0.68 22.71
N ALA A 237 11.74 -1.82 22.49
CA ALA A 237 12.21 -2.25 21.18
C ALA A 237 11.08 -2.43 20.14
N ARG A 238 9.86 -2.76 20.58
CA ARG A 238 8.67 -2.90 19.71
C ARG A 238 8.02 -1.56 19.34
N LYS A 239 8.17 -0.53 20.18
CA LYS A 239 7.49 0.77 19.99
C LYS A 239 7.93 1.52 18.72
N PRO A 240 9.23 1.55 18.34
CA PRO A 240 9.68 2.16 17.10
C PRO A 240 8.95 1.63 15.86
N LEU A 241 8.56 0.35 15.81
CA LEU A 241 7.86 -0.21 14.65
C LEU A 241 6.47 0.38 14.48
N ARG A 242 5.75 0.56 15.58
CA ARG A 242 4.44 1.22 15.58
C ARG A 242 4.58 2.69 15.22
N LEU A 243 5.66 3.32 15.67
CA LEU A 243 5.95 4.71 15.37
C LEU A 243 6.30 4.91 13.89
N LEU A 244 7.20 4.11 13.34
CA LEU A 244 7.54 4.10 11.92
C LEU A 244 6.30 3.84 11.06
N HIS A 245 5.48 2.84 11.43
CA HIS A 245 4.19 2.58 10.78
C HIS A 245 3.25 3.81 10.82
N ARG A 246 3.18 4.50 11.95
CA ARG A 246 2.36 5.73 12.11
C ARG A 246 2.82 6.87 11.20
N TYR A 247 4.09 6.90 10.81
CA TYR A 247 4.65 7.84 9.83
C TYR A 247 4.60 7.32 8.38
N GLY A 248 3.90 6.21 8.13
CA GLY A 248 3.75 5.63 6.79
C GLY A 248 4.97 4.84 6.31
N LEU A 249 5.91 4.54 7.20
CA LEU A 249 7.10 3.75 6.91
C LEU A 249 6.83 2.26 7.14
N PRO A 250 7.55 1.35 6.46
CA PRO A 250 7.37 -0.09 6.66
C PRO A 250 7.47 -0.43 8.15
N GLY A 251 6.36 -0.98 8.66
CA GLY A 251 6.17 -1.30 10.06
C GLY A 251 4.93 -2.18 10.18
N ARG A 252 5.08 -3.24 10.99
CA ARG A 252 4.12 -4.31 11.30
C ARG A 252 3.23 -4.74 10.13
N GLN A 253 3.56 -5.86 9.50
CA GLN A 253 2.58 -6.62 8.72
C GLN A 253 1.50 -7.09 9.70
N TYR A 254 0.28 -6.56 9.56
CA TYR A 254 -0.88 -7.19 10.20
C TYR A 254 -1.09 -8.55 9.53
N PRO A 255 -1.37 -9.63 10.27
CA PRO A 255 -2.02 -10.78 9.64
C PRO A 255 -3.34 -10.26 9.06
N LEU A 256 -3.46 -10.23 7.73
CA LEU A 256 -4.69 -9.86 7.05
C LEU A 256 -5.84 -10.73 7.62
N PRO A 257 -7.03 -10.17 7.90
CA PRO A 257 -8.16 -10.95 8.35
C PRO A 257 -8.46 -12.05 7.33
N THR A 258 -8.49 -13.29 7.82
CA THR A 258 -8.48 -14.57 7.08
C THR A 258 -9.77 -14.88 6.32
N SER A 259 -10.36 -13.89 5.66
CA SER A 259 -11.44 -14.12 4.69
C SER A 259 -10.99 -13.69 3.29
N LYS A 260 -10.36 -14.65 2.59
CA LYS A 260 -10.24 -14.78 1.12
C LYS A 260 -8.92 -14.39 0.41
N ILE A 261 -7.84 -14.09 1.13
CA ILE A 261 -6.49 -14.09 0.53
C ILE A 261 -5.62 -15.00 1.40
N VAL A 262 -5.21 -16.16 0.87
CA VAL A 262 -4.26 -17.04 1.56
C VAL A 262 -2.87 -16.56 1.15
N GLU A 263 -2.34 -15.65 1.95
CA GLU A 263 -0.92 -15.33 1.98
C GLU A 263 -0.22 -16.40 2.81
N TRP A 264 0.79 -17.01 2.22
CA TRP A 264 1.51 -18.15 2.77
C TRP A 264 2.51 -17.72 3.84
N ARG A 265 2.07 -17.56 5.09
CA ARG A 265 2.98 -17.48 6.25
C ARG A 265 2.49 -18.30 7.45
N GLN A 266 3.31 -19.31 7.72
CA GLN A 266 3.30 -20.31 8.78
C GLN A 266 2.97 -19.78 10.18
N TRP A 267 2.01 -20.41 10.87
CA TRP A 267 1.97 -20.50 12.34
C TRP A 267 1.44 -21.87 12.77
N MET A 268 2.29 -22.61 13.51
CA MET A 268 1.92 -23.78 14.30
C MET A 268 1.31 -23.32 15.63
N LEU A 269 0.10 -23.82 15.95
CA LEU A 269 -0.28 -24.52 17.21
C LEU A 269 -1.82 -24.61 17.32
N PRO A 270 -2.35 -25.62 18.05
CA PRO A 270 -3.73 -26.06 17.92
C PRO A 270 -4.69 -25.44 18.95
N ASP A 271 -5.96 -25.47 18.55
CA ASP A 271 -7.16 -25.68 19.37
C ASP A 271 -8.03 -24.47 19.79
N ARG A 272 -9.32 -24.66 19.48
CA ARG A 272 -10.59 -24.12 20.02
C ARG A 272 -11.05 -22.66 19.80
N GLN A 273 -12.11 -22.59 18.98
CA GLN A 273 -13.41 -21.93 19.20
C GLN A 273 -13.47 -20.45 19.64
N ARG A 274 -14.09 -19.60 18.80
CA ARG A 274 -15.48 -19.09 18.99
C ARG A 274 -15.88 -18.12 17.88
N CYS A 275 -17.16 -18.17 17.53
CA CYS A 275 -17.86 -17.38 16.51
C CYS A 275 -17.96 -15.90 16.90
N LEU A 276 -17.81 -14.99 15.93
CA LEU A 276 -18.57 -13.73 15.87
C LEU A 276 -18.86 -13.38 14.40
N SER A 277 -20.14 -13.25 14.09
CA SER A 277 -20.69 -12.83 12.80
C SER A 277 -20.44 -11.34 12.56
N PHE A 278 -20.07 -10.94 11.34
CA PHE A 278 -20.42 -9.60 10.84
C PHE A 278 -20.60 -9.56 9.32
N THR A 279 -21.52 -8.69 8.94
CA THR A 279 -22.35 -8.65 7.73
C THR A 279 -21.60 -8.17 6.48
N ALA A 280 -21.72 -8.89 5.36
CA ALA A 280 -21.12 -8.52 4.09
C ALA A 280 -21.92 -7.41 3.38
N PHE A 281 -21.24 -6.30 3.06
CA PHE A 281 -21.75 -5.27 2.15
C PHE A 281 -21.62 -5.79 0.70
N ARG A 282 -22.73 -5.79 -0.04
CA ARG A 282 -22.80 -6.26 -1.44
C ARG A 282 -22.75 -5.05 -2.36
N TRP A 283 -21.73 -4.94 -3.21
CA TRP A 283 -21.73 -4.00 -4.34
C TRP A 283 -22.13 -4.73 -5.65
N PRO A 284 -22.92 -4.11 -6.56
CA PRO A 284 -23.52 -4.79 -7.70
C PRO A 284 -22.54 -4.98 -8.85
N SER A 285 -22.68 -6.10 -9.58
CA SER A 285 -21.95 -6.38 -10.83
C SER A 285 -22.44 -5.51 -11.99
N PRO A 286 -21.58 -5.13 -12.95
CA PRO A 286 -21.97 -4.43 -14.17
C PRO A 286 -22.06 -5.39 -15.36
N HIS A 287 -23.15 -5.37 -16.11
CA HIS A 287 -23.30 -5.84 -17.51
C HIS A 287 -24.72 -5.42 -17.94
N GLN A 288 -25.08 -5.05 -19.16
CA GLN A 288 -24.46 -4.97 -20.49
C GLN A 288 -25.43 -4.14 -21.35
N GLY A 289 -24.93 -3.39 -22.32
CA GLY A 289 -25.78 -2.78 -23.35
C GLY A 289 -26.26 -3.83 -24.36
N ALA A 290 -27.50 -3.69 -24.82
CA ALA A 290 -27.97 -4.29 -26.07
C ALA A 290 -28.99 -3.37 -26.75
N ASP A 291 -28.58 -2.91 -27.92
CA ASP A 291 -29.31 -2.19 -28.97
C ASP A 291 -30.54 -2.98 -29.48
N ARG A 292 -31.70 -2.32 -29.70
CA ARG A 292 -32.64 -2.62 -30.80
C ARG A 292 -33.53 -1.42 -31.15
N ARG A 293 -33.56 -1.16 -32.45
CA ARG A 293 -34.38 -0.20 -33.20
C ARG A 293 -35.88 -0.54 -33.20
N GLY A 294 -36.71 0.51 -33.35
CA GLY A 294 -37.88 0.49 -34.24
C GLY A 294 -39.25 0.59 -33.58
N GLY A 295 -40.06 1.56 -34.02
CA GLY A 295 -41.53 1.46 -33.98
C GLY A 295 -42.28 2.70 -33.51
N ALA A 296 -42.77 3.49 -34.45
CA ALA A 296 -43.70 4.61 -34.25
C ALA A 296 -45.17 4.15 -34.03
N ARG A 297 -45.98 5.06 -33.42
CA ARG A 297 -47.46 5.32 -33.51
C ARG A 297 -48.01 5.70 -32.12
N THR A 298 -48.35 6.95 -31.77
CA THR A 298 -49.48 7.88 -32.13
C THR A 298 -50.83 7.64 -31.43
N CYS A 299 -51.42 8.77 -30.99
CA CYS A 299 -52.80 9.07 -30.53
C CYS A 299 -53.18 8.67 -29.09
N GLY A 300 -53.86 9.52 -28.29
CA GLY A 300 -54.44 10.85 -28.51
C GLY A 300 -55.24 11.32 -27.27
N ASP A 301 -55.53 12.63 -27.24
CA ASP A 301 -56.57 13.36 -26.47
C ASP A 301 -56.44 13.44 -24.92
N THR A 302 -56.69 14.54 -24.20
CA THR A 302 -57.41 15.81 -24.45
C THR A 302 -56.97 16.87 -23.40
N ARG A 303 -56.96 18.16 -23.76
CA ARG A 303 -56.95 19.37 -22.87
C ARG A 303 -58.42 19.82 -22.61
N PRO A 304 -58.79 20.86 -21.79
CA PRO A 304 -58.02 22.03 -21.29
C PRO A 304 -58.36 22.62 -19.88
N ALA A 305 -57.58 23.61 -19.41
CA ALA A 305 -57.97 24.84 -18.64
C ALA A 305 -56.68 25.65 -18.31
N VAL A 306 -56.32 26.77 -18.98
CA VAL A 306 -56.63 28.21 -18.73
C VAL A 306 -56.38 28.67 -17.27
N ASN A 307 -55.19 29.15 -16.87
CA ASN A 307 -54.60 30.54 -16.88
C ASN A 307 -54.93 31.38 -15.59
N PRO A 308 -54.34 32.57 -15.33
CA PRO A 308 -53.00 32.88 -14.79
C PRO A 308 -53.03 33.87 -13.58
N TRP A 309 -51.91 34.13 -12.88
CA TRP A 309 -51.70 35.42 -12.17
C TRP A 309 -50.24 35.90 -12.24
N CYS A 310 -50.10 37.09 -12.85
CA CYS A 310 -48.96 38.01 -12.82
C CYS A 310 -48.76 38.59 -11.40
N GLY A 311 -47.68 39.25 -11.00
CA GLY A 311 -46.62 39.90 -11.74
C GLY A 311 -45.64 40.59 -10.77
N ARG A 312 -44.47 40.97 -11.29
CA ARG A 312 -43.60 42.00 -10.71
C ARG A 312 -44.22 43.38 -10.93
N PRO A 313 -43.82 44.40 -10.16
CA PRO A 313 -43.07 45.50 -10.80
C PRO A 313 -42.03 46.26 -9.94
N ARG A 314 -41.06 46.85 -10.68
CA ARG A 314 -40.37 48.17 -10.54
C ARG A 314 -39.35 48.36 -9.40
N ARG A 315 -38.20 49.04 -9.59
CA ARG A 315 -37.65 49.88 -10.68
C ARG A 315 -36.24 49.43 -11.05
#